data_AF-A0A1V2JJ63-F1
#
_entry.id   AF-A0A1V2JJ63-F1
#
_cell.length_a   1.000
_cell.length_b   1.000
_cell.length_c   1.000
_cell.angle_alpha   90.00
_cell.angle_beta   90.00
_cell.angle_gamma   90.00
#
_symmetry.space_group_name_H-M   'P 1'
#
loop_
_entity.id
_entity.type
_entity.pdbx_description
1 polymer ?
#
loop_
_entity_poly.entity_id
_entity_poly.type
_entity_poly.pdbx_seq_one_letter_code
_entity_poly.pdbx_strand_id
1 'polypeptide(L)'
;MKTLKAPKPGDLFYIPAINASDEPGFVIARYIELIPPALGHLIEVFAKFYTQIPTSISQVDTSKRLFRPIFCSMRFSGIPRWKILFSDPDYKKSTSGYDRIQFAFESEIWTGGVSKPASEEQLVNIEPSICWRMHHIIFRVIAHLRGALTADEAMDYEHLPDDLRIDSVTASERVNKAVLHTQELFDSK
;
A
#
# COMPACT_ATOMS: atom_id res chain seq x y z
N MET A 1 17.52 -10.47 3.06
CA MET A 1 16.60 -9.32 3.00
C MET A 1 16.50 -8.65 4.38
N LYS A 2 16.22 -7.34 4.47
CA LYS A 2 16.16 -6.60 5.75
C LYS A 2 14.72 -6.39 6.19
N THR A 3 14.44 -6.48 7.49
CA THR A 3 13.13 -6.14 8.06
C THR A 3 12.78 -4.67 7.82
N LEU A 4 11.53 -4.38 7.46
CA LEU A 4 10.98 -3.03 7.31
C LEU A 4 10.82 -2.36 8.68
N LYS A 5 11.91 -1.81 9.21
CA LYS A 5 11.94 -1.11 10.51
C LYS A 5 12.22 0.39 10.38
N ALA A 6 13.15 0.75 9.50
CA ALA A 6 13.55 2.14 9.24
C ALA A 6 13.79 2.32 7.73
N PRO A 7 12.72 2.31 6.91
CA PRO A 7 12.86 2.44 5.47
C PRO A 7 13.43 3.82 5.10
N LYS A 8 14.17 3.84 4.00
CA LYS A 8 14.66 5.04 3.34
C LYS A 8 13.86 5.29 2.06
N PRO A 9 13.67 6.55 1.64
CA PRO A 9 13.02 6.86 0.37
C PRO A 9 13.59 6.00 -0.77
N GLY A 10 12.72 5.33 -1.53
CA GLY A 10 13.12 4.43 -2.61
C GLY A 10 13.21 2.95 -2.20
N ASP A 11 13.13 2.61 -0.91
CA ASP A 11 13.05 1.21 -0.49
C ASP A 11 11.78 0.56 -1.01
N LEU A 12 11.95 -0.61 -1.64
CA LEU A 12 10.90 -1.45 -2.17
C LEU A 12 10.67 -2.64 -1.23
N PHE A 13 9.44 -2.83 -0.77
CA PHE A 13 9.05 -3.89 0.16
C PHE A 13 7.79 -4.61 -0.33
N TYR A 14 7.60 -5.85 0.12
CA TYR A 14 6.42 -6.63 -0.27
C TYR A 14 5.20 -6.32 0.61
N ILE A 15 4.02 -6.50 0.04
CA ILE A 15 2.74 -6.60 0.76
C ILE A 15 2.12 -7.95 0.39
N PRO A 16 1.94 -8.89 1.35
CA PRO A 16 1.26 -10.16 1.09
C PRO A 16 -0.11 -9.91 0.48
N ALA A 17 -0.53 -10.75 -0.46
CA ALA A 17 -1.86 -10.67 -1.04
C ALA A 17 -2.32 -12.01 -1.64
N ILE A 18 -3.59 -12.05 -2.03
CA ILE A 18 -4.18 -13.07 -2.88
C ILE A 18 -4.82 -12.37 -4.08
N ASN A 19 -4.64 -12.92 -5.28
CA ASN A 19 -5.22 -12.36 -6.49
C ASN A 19 -6.69 -12.79 -6.71
N ALA A 20 -7.30 -12.37 -7.83
CA ALA A 20 -8.67 -12.72 -8.19
C ALA A 20 -8.92 -14.23 -8.37
N SER A 21 -7.88 -15.02 -8.62
CA SER A 21 -7.94 -16.48 -8.79
C SER A 21 -7.63 -17.25 -7.49
N ASP A 22 -7.64 -16.56 -6.34
CA ASP A 22 -7.33 -17.14 -5.02
C ASP A 22 -5.90 -17.73 -4.88
N GLU A 23 -4.99 -17.32 -5.77
CA GLU A 23 -3.57 -17.65 -5.74
C GLU A 23 -2.83 -16.71 -4.77
N PRO A 24 -2.05 -17.25 -3.81
CA PRO A 24 -1.27 -16.44 -2.89
C PRO A 24 0.00 -15.90 -3.54
N GLY A 25 0.42 -14.71 -3.09
CA GLY A 25 1.59 -14.02 -3.59
C GLY A 25 1.73 -12.67 -2.91
N PHE A 26 2.24 -11.67 -3.65
CA PHE A 26 2.43 -10.34 -3.10
C PHE A 26 2.43 -9.26 -4.19
N VAL A 27 2.22 -8.02 -3.76
CA VAL A 27 2.54 -6.83 -4.56
C VAL A 27 3.75 -6.13 -3.96
N ILE A 28 4.38 -5.24 -4.72
CA ILE A 28 5.52 -4.44 -4.24
C ILE A 28 5.05 -3.01 -4.00
N ALA A 29 5.50 -2.44 -2.90
CA ALA A 29 5.29 -1.06 -2.54
C ALA A 29 6.63 -0.33 -2.40
N ARG A 30 6.62 0.97 -2.68
CA ARG A 30 7.76 1.87 -2.47
C ARG A 30 7.48 2.78 -1.28
N TYR A 31 8.47 2.92 -0.41
CA TYR A 31 8.47 3.95 0.61
C TYR A 31 8.89 5.31 0.03
N ILE A 32 8.06 6.34 0.25
CA ILE A 32 8.32 7.70 -0.23
C ILE A 32 9.00 8.50 0.88
N GLU A 33 8.33 8.72 2.01
CA GLU A 33 8.88 9.41 3.17
C GLU A 33 7.96 9.32 4.41
N LEU A 34 8.42 9.87 5.53
CA LEU A 34 7.57 10.17 6.69
C LEU A 34 7.12 11.62 6.60
N ILE A 35 5.81 11.87 6.59
CA ILE A 35 5.27 13.24 6.46
C ILE A 35 5.23 13.94 7.82
N PRO A 36 5.93 15.07 8.02
CA PRO A 36 5.86 15.86 9.25
C PRO A 36 4.45 16.46 9.51
N PRO A 37 4.04 16.68 10.77
CA PRO A 37 4.73 16.35 12.02
C PRO A 37 4.50 14.89 12.48
N ALA A 38 4.48 13.93 11.54
CA ALA A 38 4.17 12.50 11.67
C ALA A 38 2.71 12.11 11.36
N LEU A 39 2.16 12.68 10.27
CA LEU A 39 0.87 12.24 9.69
C LEU A 39 0.88 10.74 9.35
N GLY A 40 2.03 10.24 8.90
CA GLY A 40 2.27 8.84 8.60
C GLY A 40 3.39 8.65 7.59
N HIS A 41 3.73 7.40 7.36
CA HIS A 41 4.63 6.98 6.31
C HIS A 41 3.89 6.95 4.98
N LEU A 42 4.29 7.80 4.05
CA LEU A 42 3.75 7.82 2.70
C LEU A 42 4.36 6.70 1.87
N ILE A 43 3.50 5.88 1.26
CA ILE A 43 3.89 4.78 0.38
C ILE A 43 3.07 4.82 -0.91
N GLU A 44 3.61 4.21 -1.96
CA GLU A 44 2.87 3.87 -3.17
C GLU A 44 2.92 2.35 -3.40
N VAL A 45 1.83 1.76 -3.88
CA VAL A 45 1.71 0.32 -4.12
C VAL A 45 1.55 0.09 -5.61
N PHE A 46 2.33 -0.83 -6.19
CA PHE A 46 2.32 -1.10 -7.64
C PHE A 46 1.37 -2.23 -8.02
N ALA A 47 0.85 -2.17 -9.26
CA ALA A 47 -0.23 -3.03 -9.72
C ALA A 47 0.20 -4.48 -10.04
N LYS A 48 1.48 -4.71 -10.34
CA LYS A 48 1.96 -6.05 -10.71
C LYS A 48 1.92 -6.98 -9.50
N PHE A 49 1.22 -8.10 -9.65
CA PHE A 49 1.20 -9.21 -8.70
C PHE A 49 2.34 -10.20 -8.99
N TYR A 50 2.98 -10.69 -7.94
CA TYR A 50 4.13 -11.59 -8.02
C TYR A 50 3.87 -12.85 -7.21
N THR A 51 4.19 -13.99 -7.81
CA THR A 51 4.24 -15.31 -7.16
C THR A 51 5.68 -15.77 -6.94
N GLN A 52 6.64 -15.06 -7.53
CA GLN A 52 8.08 -15.31 -7.39
C GLN A 52 8.79 -14.02 -7.04
N ILE A 53 9.82 -14.12 -6.19
CA ILE A 53 10.66 -12.99 -5.80
C ILE A 53 11.47 -12.53 -7.02
N PRO A 54 11.35 -11.27 -7.49
CA PRO A 54 12.21 -10.73 -8.54
C PRO A 54 13.68 -10.91 -8.18
N THR A 55 14.55 -11.14 -9.16
CA THR A 55 15.99 -11.31 -8.90
C THR A 55 16.75 -10.01 -8.82
N SER A 56 16.16 -8.91 -9.32
CA SER A 56 16.76 -7.58 -9.34
C SER A 56 15.70 -6.49 -9.38
N ILE A 57 16.09 -5.26 -9.04
CA ILE A 57 15.20 -4.09 -9.04
C ILE A 57 14.62 -3.78 -10.43
N SER A 58 15.35 -4.06 -11.51
CA SER A 58 14.89 -3.82 -12.88
C SER A 58 13.73 -4.73 -13.31
N GLN A 59 13.47 -5.81 -12.58
CA GLN A 59 12.33 -6.69 -12.79
C GLN A 59 11.07 -6.24 -12.02
N VAL A 60 11.20 -5.23 -11.15
CA VAL A 60 10.08 -4.62 -10.44
C VAL A 60 9.38 -3.65 -11.39
N ASP A 61 8.14 -3.97 -11.75
CA ASP A 61 7.27 -3.07 -12.49
C ASP A 61 6.73 -1.96 -11.58
N THR A 62 7.20 -0.74 -11.80
CA THR A 62 6.74 0.48 -11.12
C THR A 62 5.97 1.42 -12.05
N SER A 63 5.56 0.95 -13.23
CA SER A 63 4.92 1.78 -14.26
C SER A 63 3.48 2.19 -13.88
N LYS A 64 2.80 1.36 -13.09
CA LYS A 64 1.41 1.56 -12.70
C LYS A 64 1.21 1.30 -11.21
N ARG A 65 0.51 2.22 -10.55
CA ARG A 65 0.03 2.05 -9.18
C ARG A 65 -1.22 1.18 -9.14
N LEU A 66 -1.35 0.38 -8.09
CA LEU A 66 -2.56 -0.38 -7.80
C LEU A 66 -3.69 0.56 -7.35
N PHE A 67 -3.35 1.54 -6.52
CA PHE A 67 -4.23 2.60 -6.04
C PHE A 67 -3.42 3.85 -5.66
N ARG A 68 -4.10 4.95 -5.35
CA ARG A 68 -3.46 6.22 -4.94
C ARG A 68 -2.50 6.02 -3.75
N PRO A 69 -1.41 6.81 -3.64
CA PRO A 69 -0.53 6.72 -2.47
C PRO A 69 -1.30 6.91 -1.16
N ILE A 70 -0.85 6.22 -0.10
CA ILE A 70 -1.52 6.23 1.21
C ILE A 70 -0.55 6.53 2.33
N PHE A 71 -1.07 6.99 3.47
CA PHE A 71 -0.32 7.00 4.72
C PHE A 71 -0.45 5.66 5.43
N CYS A 72 0.62 5.22 6.07
CA CYS A 72 0.60 4.08 6.97
C CYS A 72 1.42 4.33 8.23
N SER A 73 1.12 3.56 9.26
CA SER A 73 1.77 3.70 10.57
C SER A 73 3.17 3.08 10.63
N MET A 74 3.53 2.18 9.70
CA MET A 74 4.68 1.26 9.82
C MET A 74 4.70 0.45 11.13
N ARG A 75 3.56 0.35 11.82
CA ARG A 75 3.37 -0.45 13.03
C ARG A 75 2.76 -1.79 12.66
N PHE A 76 3.52 -2.85 12.94
CA PHE A 76 3.11 -4.23 12.72
C PHE A 76 2.57 -4.81 14.03
N SER A 77 1.33 -5.28 13.99
CA SER A 77 0.67 -6.00 15.08
C SER A 77 -0.19 -7.09 14.47
N GLY A 78 -0.14 -8.31 15.02
CA GLY A 78 -0.87 -9.47 14.50
C GLY A 78 -0.33 -10.06 13.18
N ILE A 79 0.70 -9.46 12.58
CA ILE A 79 1.38 -9.97 11.38
C ILE A 79 2.90 -9.80 11.50
N PRO A 80 3.72 -10.66 10.89
CA PRO A 80 5.16 -10.45 10.83
C PRO A 80 5.52 -9.19 10.07
N ARG A 81 6.66 -8.61 10.46
CA ARG A 81 7.21 -7.44 9.77
C ARG A 81 7.60 -7.84 8.35
N TRP A 82 7.16 -7.04 7.38
CA TRP A 82 7.55 -7.22 5.99
C TRP A 82 9.04 -6.95 5.79
N LYS A 83 9.60 -7.41 4.67
CA LYS A 83 11.02 -7.26 4.34
C LYS A 83 11.18 -6.29 3.16
N ILE A 84 12.24 -5.48 3.20
CA ILE A 84 12.75 -4.71 2.08
C ILE A 84 13.42 -5.70 1.12
N LEU A 85 12.94 -5.69 -0.12
CA LEU A 85 13.43 -6.50 -1.23
C LEU A 85 14.61 -5.83 -1.92
N PHE A 86 14.47 -4.53 -2.22
CA PHE A 86 15.46 -3.74 -2.92
C PHE A 86 15.48 -2.32 -2.36
N SER A 87 16.61 -1.64 -2.53
CA SER A 87 16.74 -0.22 -2.24
C SER A 87 17.15 0.49 -3.54
N ASP A 88 16.41 1.54 -3.90
CA ASP A 88 16.78 2.44 -4.99
C ASP A 88 17.49 3.67 -4.42
N PRO A 89 18.84 3.71 -4.41
CA PRO A 89 19.59 4.84 -3.84
C PRO A 89 19.44 6.12 -4.67
N ASP A 90 19.04 6.01 -5.94
CA ASP A 90 18.88 7.14 -6.87
C ASP A 90 17.44 7.66 -6.92
N TYR A 91 16.56 7.10 -6.07
CA TYR A 91 15.16 7.49 -6.02
C TYR A 91 14.98 8.98 -5.73
N LYS A 92 14.16 9.62 -6.56
CA LYS A 92 13.70 11.00 -6.39
C LYS A 92 12.19 11.01 -6.23
N LYS A 93 11.68 11.82 -5.31
CA LYS A 93 10.22 11.97 -5.07
C LYS A 93 9.42 12.36 -6.33
N SER A 94 10.05 13.05 -7.28
CA SER A 94 9.44 13.37 -8.58
C SER A 94 9.10 12.12 -9.42
N THR A 95 9.80 11.00 -9.22
CA THR A 95 9.46 9.72 -9.87
C THR A 95 8.12 9.16 -9.39
N SER A 96 7.70 9.53 -8.18
CA SER A 96 6.38 9.25 -7.64
C SER A 96 5.40 10.42 -7.87
N GLY A 97 5.73 11.41 -8.70
CA GLY A 97 4.86 12.57 -8.93
C GLY A 97 4.39 13.23 -7.63
N TYR A 98 5.30 13.35 -6.66
CA TYR A 98 4.99 13.74 -5.27
C TYR A 98 4.21 15.07 -5.18
N ASP A 99 4.51 16.01 -6.07
CA ASP A 99 3.85 17.30 -6.24
C ASP A 99 2.37 17.22 -6.65
N ARG A 100 1.88 16.02 -7.00
CA ARG A 100 0.50 15.73 -7.40
C ARG A 100 -0.20 14.75 -6.46
N ILE A 101 0.47 14.28 -5.41
CA ILE A 101 -0.16 13.39 -4.40
C ILE A 101 -1.05 14.25 -3.52
N GLN A 102 -2.34 13.91 -3.46
CA GLN A 102 -3.35 14.66 -2.74
C GLN A 102 -3.96 13.84 -1.61
N PHE A 103 -4.20 14.50 -0.48
CA PHE A 103 -4.99 13.96 0.63
C PHE A 103 -6.01 14.99 1.12
N ALA A 104 -7.23 14.53 1.40
CA ALA A 104 -8.30 15.34 1.97
C ALA A 104 -8.16 15.38 3.49
N PHE A 105 -8.14 16.59 4.06
CA PHE A 105 -8.06 16.89 5.48
C PHE A 105 -9.18 17.84 5.88
N GLU A 106 -10.31 17.33 6.40
CA GLU A 106 -11.47 18.13 6.87
C GLU A 106 -11.95 19.25 5.92
N SER A 107 -11.26 20.39 5.88
CA SER A 107 -11.52 21.57 5.03
C SER A 107 -10.36 21.99 4.11
N GLU A 108 -9.33 21.15 4.00
CA GLU A 108 -8.12 21.40 3.23
C GLU A 108 -7.75 20.20 2.34
N ILE A 109 -7.02 20.50 1.26
CA ILE A 109 -6.35 19.50 0.46
C ILE A 109 -4.84 19.68 0.65
N TRP A 110 -4.20 18.65 1.18
CA TRP A 110 -2.75 18.54 1.19
C TRP A 110 -2.29 18.06 -0.19
N THR A 111 -1.40 18.79 -0.83
CA THR A 111 -0.78 18.41 -2.11
C THR A 111 0.73 18.53 -2.02
N GLY A 112 1.46 17.41 -2.12
CA GLY A 112 2.92 17.41 -2.21
C GLY A 112 3.65 18.20 -1.10
N GLY A 113 3.12 18.21 0.12
CA GLY A 113 3.71 18.92 1.26
C GLY A 113 3.05 20.25 1.62
N VAL A 114 2.05 20.72 0.85
CA VAL A 114 1.40 22.02 1.08
C VAL A 114 -0.11 21.82 1.23
N SER A 115 -0.68 22.29 2.32
CA SER A 115 -2.14 22.36 2.50
C SER A 115 -2.72 23.65 1.94
N LYS A 116 -3.89 23.54 1.31
CA LYS A 116 -4.70 24.68 0.87
C LYS A 116 -6.16 24.45 1.24
N PRO A 117 -6.92 25.50 1.59
CA PRO A 117 -8.36 25.40 1.80
C PRO A 117 -9.08 24.82 0.57
N ALA A 118 -10.13 24.05 0.82
CA ALA A 118 -10.94 23.40 -0.21
C ALA A 118 -12.43 23.40 0.17
N SER A 119 -13.31 23.41 -0.83
CA SER A 119 -14.75 23.18 -0.63
C SER A 119 -15.05 21.70 -0.45
N GLU A 120 -16.23 21.39 0.09
CA GLU A 120 -16.68 20.00 0.29
C GLU A 120 -16.68 19.21 -1.03
N GLU A 121 -17.12 19.82 -2.13
CA GLU A 121 -17.16 19.19 -3.45
C GLU A 121 -15.77 18.81 -3.97
N GLN A 122 -14.74 19.58 -3.59
CA GLN A 122 -13.36 19.29 -3.97
C GLN A 122 -12.78 18.10 -3.20
N LEU A 123 -13.32 17.77 -2.03
CA LEU A 123 -12.81 16.70 -1.17
C LEU A 123 -13.31 15.30 -1.56
N VAL A 124 -14.50 15.20 -2.18
CA VAL A 124 -15.20 13.92 -2.46
C VAL A 124 -14.34 12.90 -3.22
N ASN A 125 -13.47 13.37 -4.11
CA ASN A 125 -12.69 12.50 -5.01
C ASN A 125 -11.21 12.40 -4.64
N ILE A 126 -10.84 12.77 -3.42
CA ILE A 126 -9.45 12.76 -2.95
C ILE A 126 -9.26 11.66 -1.91
N GLU A 127 -8.09 11.03 -1.92
CA GLU A 127 -7.74 10.03 -0.90
C GLU A 127 -7.88 10.65 0.51
N PRO A 128 -8.65 10.06 1.42
CA PRO A 128 -8.79 10.60 2.77
C PRO A 128 -7.47 10.48 3.53
N SER A 129 -7.22 11.38 4.48
CA SER A 129 -6.02 11.39 5.32
C SER A 129 -5.99 10.27 6.39
N ILE A 130 -6.22 9.02 5.98
CA ILE A 130 -6.23 7.84 6.86
C ILE A 130 -4.80 7.32 7.03
N CYS A 131 -4.34 7.23 8.28
CA CYS A 131 -3.08 6.54 8.61
C CYS A 131 -3.34 5.04 8.80
N TRP A 132 -3.13 4.26 7.73
CA TRP A 132 -3.46 2.84 7.70
C TRP A 132 -2.56 1.99 8.62
N ARG A 133 -3.16 1.00 9.28
CA ARG A 133 -2.42 -0.07 9.95
C ARG A 133 -1.87 -1.04 8.90
N MET A 134 -0.67 -1.58 9.12
CA MET A 134 -0.01 -2.42 8.11
C MET A 134 -0.85 -3.63 7.67
N HIS A 135 -1.55 -4.28 8.60
CA HIS A 135 -2.41 -5.41 8.26
C HIS A 135 -3.66 -5.00 7.44
N HIS A 136 -4.24 -3.81 7.66
CA HIS A 136 -5.39 -3.32 6.89
C HIS A 136 -5.04 -3.08 5.42
N ILE A 137 -3.78 -2.74 5.11
CA ILE A 137 -3.34 -2.53 3.74
C ILE A 137 -3.46 -3.83 2.91
N ILE A 138 -3.32 -5.00 3.55
CA ILE A 138 -3.51 -6.29 2.87
C ILE A 138 -4.95 -6.43 2.36
N PHE A 139 -5.95 -6.08 3.18
CA PHE A 139 -7.36 -6.10 2.77
C PHE A 139 -7.60 -5.17 1.59
N ARG A 140 -7.07 -3.93 1.64
CA ARG A 140 -7.17 -2.97 0.53
C ARG A 140 -6.55 -3.53 -0.75
N VAL A 141 -5.31 -4.05 -0.67
CA VAL A 141 -4.63 -4.65 -1.82
C VAL A 141 -5.46 -5.77 -2.43
N ILE A 142 -6.01 -6.68 -1.61
CA ILE A 142 -6.86 -7.77 -2.10
C ILE A 142 -8.12 -7.21 -2.77
N ALA A 143 -8.78 -6.21 -2.18
CA ALA A 143 -9.98 -5.60 -2.78
C ALA A 143 -9.71 -5.03 -4.18
N HIS A 144 -8.59 -4.32 -4.38
CA HIS A 144 -8.18 -3.83 -5.71
C HIS A 144 -7.80 -4.97 -6.66
N LEU A 145 -7.04 -5.97 -6.21
CA LEU A 145 -6.64 -7.11 -7.06
C LEU A 145 -7.83 -7.95 -7.53
N ARG A 146 -8.93 -7.97 -6.77
CA ARG A 146 -10.18 -8.65 -7.14
C ARG A 146 -11.14 -7.75 -7.94
N GLY A 147 -10.76 -6.51 -8.21
CA GLY A 147 -11.56 -5.57 -8.99
C GLY A 147 -12.76 -4.98 -8.25
N ALA A 148 -12.83 -5.10 -6.92
CA ALA A 148 -13.88 -4.47 -6.11
C ALA A 148 -13.66 -2.95 -5.96
N LEU A 149 -12.42 -2.49 -6.18
CA LEU A 149 -12.04 -1.07 -6.17
C LEU A 149 -11.13 -0.78 -7.37
N THR A 150 -11.41 0.30 -8.09
CA THR A 150 -10.55 0.85 -9.13
C THR A 150 -9.35 1.60 -8.52
N ALA A 151 -8.37 1.97 -9.34
CA ALA A 151 -7.15 2.64 -8.85
C ALA A 151 -7.41 4.05 -8.26
N ASP A 152 -8.54 4.65 -8.62
CA ASP A 152 -8.98 5.99 -8.25
C ASP A 152 -10.01 6.01 -7.13
N GLU A 153 -10.43 4.85 -6.62
CA GLU A 153 -11.38 4.76 -5.52
C GLU A 153 -10.64 4.68 -4.19
N ALA A 154 -11.04 5.56 -3.26
CA ALA A 154 -10.69 5.40 -1.86
C ALA A 154 -11.41 4.17 -1.30
N MET A 155 -10.79 3.48 -0.36
CA MET A 155 -11.42 2.34 0.29
C MET A 155 -12.50 2.83 1.25
N ASP A 156 -13.76 2.57 0.91
CA ASP A 156 -14.90 2.74 1.79
C ASP A 156 -15.42 1.37 2.23
N TYR A 157 -15.43 1.15 3.54
CA TYR A 157 -15.82 -0.10 4.16
C TYR A 157 -17.25 -0.53 3.79
N GLU A 158 -18.19 0.42 3.77
CA GLU A 158 -19.61 0.15 3.52
C GLU A 158 -19.86 -0.29 2.08
N HIS A 159 -19.03 0.17 1.14
CA HIS A 159 -19.16 -0.14 -0.29
C HIS A 159 -18.41 -1.40 -0.71
N LEU A 160 -17.63 -2.02 0.18
CA LEU A 160 -16.96 -3.27 -0.12
C LEU A 160 -17.92 -4.47 -0.05
N PRO A 161 -17.77 -5.46 -0.94
CA PRO A 161 -18.41 -6.77 -0.78
C PRO A 161 -18.10 -7.40 0.58
N ASP A 162 -19.09 -8.04 1.19
CA ASP A 162 -18.99 -8.65 2.52
C ASP A 162 -17.81 -9.62 2.66
N ASP A 163 -17.42 -10.32 1.58
CA ASP A 163 -16.30 -11.26 1.61
C ASP A 163 -14.91 -10.59 1.51
N LEU A 164 -14.86 -9.27 1.39
CA LEU A 164 -13.64 -8.45 1.34
C LEU A 164 -13.52 -7.47 2.52
N ARG A 165 -14.55 -7.36 3.36
CA ARG A 165 -14.53 -6.54 4.57
C ARG A 165 -13.68 -7.16 5.67
N ILE A 166 -13.10 -6.33 6.53
CA ILE A 166 -12.18 -6.79 7.58
C ILE A 166 -12.85 -7.65 8.67
N ASP A 167 -14.14 -7.44 8.93
CA ASP A 167 -14.94 -8.24 9.87
C ASP A 167 -15.35 -9.60 9.29
N SER A 168 -15.10 -9.83 8.00
CA SER A 168 -15.40 -11.06 7.32
C SER A 168 -14.42 -12.17 7.68
N VAL A 169 -14.95 -13.33 8.03
CA VAL A 169 -14.16 -14.55 8.25
C VAL A 169 -13.43 -14.92 6.96
N THR A 170 -14.11 -14.88 5.81
CA THR A 170 -13.52 -15.19 4.50
C THR A 170 -12.36 -14.26 4.15
N ALA A 171 -12.53 -12.95 4.35
CA ALA A 171 -11.45 -11.99 4.09
C ALA A 171 -10.26 -12.23 5.02
N SER A 172 -10.53 -12.49 6.31
CA SER A 172 -9.50 -12.79 7.30
C SER A 172 -8.71 -14.05 6.97
N GLU A 173 -9.39 -15.11 6.53
CA GLU A 173 -8.75 -16.35 6.06
C GLU A 173 -7.84 -16.09 4.84
N ARG A 174 -8.29 -15.26 3.88
CA ARG A 174 -7.47 -14.86 2.72
C ARG A 174 -6.23 -14.09 3.16
N VAL A 175 -6.37 -13.12 4.06
CA VAL A 175 -5.23 -12.38 4.60
C VAL A 175 -4.25 -13.31 5.30
N ASN A 176 -4.74 -14.22 6.15
CA ASN A 176 -3.90 -15.18 6.84
C ASN A 176 -3.16 -16.11 5.87
N LYS A 177 -3.85 -16.64 4.86
CA LYS A 177 -3.25 -17.46 3.81
C LYS A 177 -2.16 -16.70 3.05
N ALA A 178 -2.42 -15.44 2.68
CA ALA A 178 -1.43 -14.58 2.03
C ALA A 178 -0.18 -14.38 2.90
N VAL A 179 -0.39 -14.06 4.18
CA VAL A 179 0.66 -13.78 5.17
C VAL A 179 1.53 -15.01 5.44
N LEU A 180 0.93 -16.19 5.59
CA LEU A 180 1.64 -17.46 5.80
C LEU A 180 2.46 -17.84 4.57
N HIS A 181 1.83 -17.86 3.38
CA HIS A 181 2.53 -18.21 2.14
C HIS A 181 3.71 -17.27 1.87
N THR A 182 3.54 -15.97 2.09
CA THR A 182 4.60 -15.00 1.86
C THR A 182 5.77 -15.19 2.84
N GLN A 183 5.50 -15.56 4.10
CA GLN A 183 6.56 -15.92 5.04
C GLN A 183 7.37 -17.12 4.55
N GLU A 184 6.70 -18.20 4.16
CA GLU A 184 7.36 -19.40 3.62
C GLU A 184 8.22 -19.08 2.39
N LEU A 185 7.70 -18.26 1.47
CA LEU A 185 8.41 -17.82 0.27
C LEU A 185 9.68 -17.02 0.60
N PHE A 186 9.65 -16.19 1.66
CA PHE A 186 10.75 -15.33 2.04
C PHE A 186 11.66 -15.89 3.14
N ASP A 187 11.31 -17.01 3.76
CA ASP A 187 12.13 -17.73 4.75
C ASP A 187 12.88 -18.91 4.10
N SER A 188 12.40 -19.40 2.95
CA SER A 188 13.11 -20.39 2.12
C SER A 188 14.28 -19.80 1.30
N LYS A 189 14.57 -18.50 1.43
CA LYS A 189 15.67 -17.78 0.75
C LYS A 189 16.51 -16.95 1.71
#